data_AF-A0A9E5ILS2-F1
#
_entry.id   AF-A0A9E5ILS2-F1
#
_cell.length_a   1.000
_cell.length_b   1.000
_cell.length_c   1.000
_cell.angle_alpha   90.00
_cell.angle_beta   90.00
_cell.angle_gamma   90.00
#
_symmetry.space_group_name_H-M   'P 1'
#
loop_
_entity.id
_entity.type
_entity.pdbx_description
1 polymer ?
#
loop_
_entity_poly.entity_id
_entity_poly.type
_entity_poly.pdbx_seq_one_letter_code
_entity_poly.pdbx_strand_id
1 'polypeptide(L)'
;RPAPLGLSADPGGFPLYKNGVVVGGIGVVAGVTSTYGLDLNPDPKSLDFDIEETIAQSASIGFVAPTSIRADRITAGGITLRYSDSDNRILGSLASTISPALRSDGALTPVTNFFSGSAVRPGKIYGEAGSGFSSDFTGGFPGLFILTDNSGTTQSGGTFSGQQLLSAEVRTLINSALTVARTARAQIRKPDGSFAQVTVSVVDSNGTVLGIARTADAPIFGTDVSLQKARTAAFFSKSSAASHLNSIFPAVSGGNSRYVLDTRAFFGNTNSNALANGVAISARALGNIARPNFPDGIDGKPRGPMSNGVNWSPFNVGIQLDMVDSRILNYGAGQCTTAAIGANNGIQIFPGGVPIYKNGVLVGGIGASGDGIDQDDMIVSLGLARAGIPGVGHAPASQRVKGLKYFQCPQAPFLNSKANNVCDGL
;
A
#
# COMPACT_ATOMS: atom_id res chain seq x y z
N ARG A 1 14.12 -4.72 -1.83
CA ARG A 1 14.53 -4.35 -0.44
C ARG A 1 13.74 -3.10 -0.07
N PRO A 2 13.21 -2.99 1.16
CA PRO A 2 12.41 -1.84 1.56
C PRO A 2 13.29 -0.58 1.64
N ALA A 3 12.77 0.56 1.17
CA ALA A 3 13.37 1.86 1.42
C ALA A 3 13.36 2.12 2.95
N PRO A 4 14.48 2.49 3.58
CA PRO A 4 14.60 2.46 5.03
C PRO A 4 13.92 3.66 5.70
N LEU A 5 13.82 4.78 4.98
CA LEU A 5 13.43 6.09 5.52
C LEU A 5 12.30 6.76 4.70
N GLY A 6 11.58 5.99 3.87
CA GLY A 6 10.47 6.52 3.06
C GLY A 6 10.91 7.21 1.76
N LEU A 7 9.99 7.99 1.18
CA LEU A 7 10.15 8.76 -0.05
C LEU A 7 10.36 10.24 0.30
N SER A 8 11.29 10.93 -0.36
CA SER A 8 11.43 12.38 -0.19
C SER A 8 10.31 13.09 -0.94
N ALA A 9 9.86 14.21 -0.41
CA ALA A 9 8.95 15.13 -1.07
C ALA A 9 9.68 16.35 -1.67
N ASP A 10 11.02 16.35 -1.64
CA ASP A 10 11.85 17.32 -2.36
C ASP A 10 11.73 17.14 -3.89
N PRO A 11 11.75 18.25 -4.66
CA PRO A 11 12.00 18.20 -6.09
C PRO A 11 13.35 17.53 -6.39
N GLY A 12 13.48 16.86 -7.55
CA GLY A 12 14.74 16.15 -7.90
C GLY A 12 14.57 14.68 -8.27
N GLY A 13 13.34 14.16 -8.24
CA GLY A 13 13.01 12.80 -8.68
C GLY A 13 12.21 12.77 -9.99
N PHE A 14 12.68 12.05 -11.01
CA PHE A 14 11.93 11.84 -12.26
C PHE A 14 11.83 10.35 -12.63
N PRO A 15 10.65 9.89 -13.11
CA PRO A 15 10.52 8.56 -13.67
C PRO A 15 11.20 8.48 -15.05
N LEU A 16 11.79 7.32 -15.36
CA LEU A 16 12.44 7.03 -16.64
C LEU A 16 11.60 6.06 -17.45
N TYR A 17 11.40 6.35 -18.74
CA TYR A 17 10.56 5.60 -19.66
C TYR A 17 11.32 5.13 -20.90
N LYS A 18 10.98 3.93 -21.38
CA LYS A 18 11.36 3.44 -22.71
C LYS A 18 10.10 2.97 -23.42
N ASN A 19 9.86 3.45 -24.63
CA ASN A 19 8.69 3.08 -25.44
C ASN A 19 7.35 3.21 -24.69
N GLY A 20 7.21 4.26 -23.85
CA GLY A 20 6.02 4.51 -23.05
C GLY A 20 5.88 3.66 -21.78
N VAL A 21 6.82 2.76 -21.48
CA VAL A 21 6.83 1.91 -20.28
C VAL A 21 7.86 2.43 -19.28
N VAL A 22 7.48 2.52 -18.00
CA VAL A 22 8.41 2.91 -16.93
C VAL A 22 9.49 1.84 -16.74
N VAL A 23 10.75 2.25 -16.70
CA VAL A 23 11.92 1.36 -16.57
C VAL A 23 12.81 1.68 -15.39
N GLY A 24 12.52 2.77 -14.67
CA GLY A 24 13.26 3.19 -13.49
C GLY A 24 12.91 4.60 -13.06
N GLY A 25 13.78 5.18 -12.23
CA GLY A 25 13.72 6.58 -11.84
C GLY A 25 15.14 7.12 -11.64
N ILE A 26 15.27 8.43 -11.73
CA ILE A 26 16.46 9.18 -11.38
C ILE A 26 16.13 10.07 -10.18
N GLY A 27 17.08 10.20 -9.25
CA GLY A 27 16.98 11.09 -8.10
C GLY A 27 18.30 11.85 -7.95
N VAL A 28 18.21 13.16 -7.76
CA VAL A 28 19.37 14.04 -7.51
C VAL A 28 19.16 14.70 -6.16
N VAL A 29 20.25 14.81 -5.41
CA VAL A 29 20.35 15.64 -4.20
C VAL A 29 21.64 16.43 -4.35
N ALA A 30 21.60 17.74 -4.14
CA ALA A 30 22.73 18.64 -4.36
C ALA A 30 22.85 19.68 -3.22
N GLY A 31 24.07 19.90 -2.75
CA GLY A 31 24.38 20.92 -1.73
C GLY A 31 25.07 20.35 -0.49
N VAL A 32 25.62 21.25 0.34
CA VAL A 32 26.38 20.90 1.56
C VAL A 32 25.49 20.64 2.78
N THR A 33 24.24 21.11 2.73
CA THR A 33 23.20 20.89 3.75
C THR A 33 21.95 20.36 3.04
N SER A 34 22.06 19.20 2.39
CA SER A 34 20.90 18.56 1.78
C SER A 34 19.86 18.25 2.87
N THR A 35 18.79 19.02 2.91
CA THR A 35 17.66 18.80 3.80
C THR A 35 16.66 17.90 3.10
N TYR A 36 16.30 16.80 3.76
CA TYR A 36 15.12 16.02 3.38
C TYR A 36 13.89 16.85 3.74
N GLY A 37 13.23 17.42 2.73
CA GLY A 37 12.21 18.44 2.88
C GLY A 37 11.02 18.23 1.96
N LEU A 38 10.39 19.35 1.60
CA LEU A 38 9.32 19.45 0.61
C LEU A 38 9.10 20.88 0.19
N ASP A 39 8.51 21.02 -0.99
CA ASP A 39 7.99 22.30 -1.47
C ASP A 39 6.80 22.75 -0.62
N LEU A 40 6.98 23.86 0.10
CA LEU A 40 5.96 24.50 0.93
C LEU A 40 5.03 25.42 0.13
N ASN A 41 5.29 25.63 -1.16
CA ASN A 41 4.52 26.47 -2.06
C ASN A 41 3.87 25.65 -3.20
N PRO A 42 2.80 24.90 -2.91
CA PRO A 42 2.18 24.00 -3.88
C PRO A 42 1.33 24.71 -4.95
N ASP A 43 1.37 26.05 -5.08
CA ASP A 43 0.58 26.77 -6.08
C ASP A 43 1.06 26.40 -7.48
N PRO A 44 0.27 25.72 -8.34
CA PRO A 44 0.72 25.32 -9.68
C PRO A 44 1.14 26.49 -10.59
N LYS A 45 0.94 27.74 -10.17
CA LYS A 45 1.42 28.95 -10.85
C LYS A 45 2.77 29.46 -10.33
N SER A 46 3.23 29.04 -9.15
CA SER A 46 4.61 29.31 -8.73
C SER A 46 5.54 28.44 -9.56
N LEU A 47 6.56 29.07 -10.15
CA LEU A 47 7.68 28.38 -10.76
C LEU A 47 8.84 28.55 -9.78
N ASP A 48 9.17 27.49 -9.07
CA ASP A 48 10.28 27.49 -8.15
C ASP A 48 11.56 27.08 -8.90
N PHE A 49 12.70 27.65 -8.51
CA PHE A 49 13.99 27.27 -9.09
C PHE A 49 14.66 26.26 -8.18
N ASP A 50 14.64 25.01 -8.60
CA ASP A 50 15.32 23.91 -7.92
C ASP A 50 16.40 23.31 -8.83
N ILE A 51 17.64 23.31 -8.33
CA ILE A 51 18.79 22.80 -9.08
C ILE A 51 18.79 21.27 -9.14
N GLU A 52 18.29 20.59 -8.11
CA GLU A 52 18.17 19.13 -8.07
C GLU A 52 17.16 18.67 -9.13
N GLU A 53 16.01 19.34 -9.21
CA GLU A 53 15.01 19.13 -10.24
C GLU A 53 15.58 19.37 -11.64
N THR A 54 16.24 20.51 -11.86
CA THR A 54 16.81 20.87 -13.17
C THR A 54 17.82 19.82 -13.64
N ILE A 55 18.71 19.36 -12.75
CA ILE A 55 19.71 18.33 -13.07
C ILE A 55 19.02 16.99 -13.36
N ALA A 56 18.09 16.56 -12.51
CA ALA A 56 17.41 15.29 -12.65
C ALA A 56 16.59 15.22 -13.94
N GLN A 57 15.86 16.29 -14.27
CA GLN A 57 15.06 16.36 -15.48
C GLN A 57 15.95 16.39 -16.73
N SER A 58 17.05 17.15 -16.71
CA SER A 58 18.02 17.19 -17.80
C SER A 58 18.67 15.82 -18.05
N ALA A 59 18.96 15.08 -17.00
CA ALA A 59 19.50 13.72 -17.10
C ALA A 59 18.47 12.68 -17.60
N SER A 60 17.18 13.02 -17.63
CA SER A 60 16.12 12.15 -18.15
C SER A 60 15.91 12.25 -19.67
N ILE A 61 16.64 13.11 -20.39
CA ILE A 61 16.49 13.26 -21.86
C ILE A 61 16.67 11.91 -22.56
N GLY A 62 15.74 11.58 -23.45
CA GLY A 62 15.66 10.26 -24.12
C GLY A 62 14.90 9.19 -23.32
N PHE A 63 14.59 9.47 -22.05
CA PHE A 63 13.82 8.62 -21.13
C PHE A 63 12.66 9.39 -20.46
N VAL A 64 12.26 10.53 -21.01
CA VAL A 64 11.21 11.38 -20.42
C VAL A 64 9.85 10.68 -20.39
N ALA A 65 9.03 10.99 -19.39
CA ALA A 65 7.64 10.53 -19.37
C ALA A 65 6.86 11.05 -20.59
N PRO A 66 6.11 10.18 -21.30
CA PRO A 66 5.18 10.62 -22.33
C PRO A 66 4.23 11.69 -21.78
N THR A 67 4.01 12.76 -22.54
CA THR A 67 3.20 13.90 -22.11
C THR A 67 1.77 13.51 -21.74
N SER A 68 1.20 12.52 -22.41
CA SER A 68 -0.17 12.01 -22.16
C SER A 68 -0.37 11.34 -20.80
N ILE A 69 0.70 10.99 -20.09
CA ILE A 69 0.64 10.34 -18.77
C ILE A 69 1.31 11.16 -17.66
N ARG A 70 1.63 12.43 -17.92
CA ARG A 70 2.17 13.34 -16.89
C ARG A 70 1.07 13.86 -15.98
N ALA A 71 1.45 14.18 -14.74
CA ALA A 71 0.52 14.62 -13.68
C ALA A 71 -0.16 15.97 -14.00
N ASP A 72 0.47 16.82 -14.80
CA ASP A 72 -0.07 18.11 -15.27
C ASP A 72 -1.12 17.94 -16.38
N ARG A 73 -1.26 16.72 -16.91
CA ARG A 73 -2.22 16.37 -17.97
C ARG A 73 -3.35 15.48 -17.50
N ILE A 74 -3.29 15.00 -16.27
CA ILE A 74 -4.30 14.13 -15.67
C ILE A 74 -4.91 14.85 -14.47
N THR A 75 -6.24 14.93 -14.43
CA THR A 75 -6.95 15.49 -13.28
C THR A 75 -7.24 14.42 -12.24
N ALA A 76 -6.86 14.69 -10.99
CA ALA A 76 -7.28 13.96 -9.81
C ALA A 76 -8.42 14.75 -9.15
N GLY A 77 -9.67 14.26 -9.25
CA GLY A 77 -10.83 14.96 -8.69
C GLY A 77 -11.07 16.36 -9.28
N GLY A 78 -10.68 16.58 -10.54
CA GLY A 78 -10.76 17.88 -11.21
C GLY A 78 -9.53 18.78 -11.04
N ILE A 79 -8.55 18.37 -10.24
CA ILE A 79 -7.32 19.12 -9.98
C ILE A 79 -6.16 18.48 -10.75
N THR A 80 -5.39 19.25 -11.52
CA THR A 80 -4.11 18.78 -12.08
C THR A 80 -3.00 19.00 -11.08
N LEU A 81 -2.07 18.05 -11.00
CA LEU A 81 -0.90 18.17 -10.15
C LEU A 81 0.29 18.67 -10.97
N ARG A 82 1.15 19.48 -10.37
CA ARG A 82 2.38 19.92 -11.02
C ARG A 82 3.25 18.69 -11.33
N TYR A 83 3.84 18.64 -12.54
CA TYR A 83 4.77 17.57 -12.92
C TYR A 83 6.23 18.02 -12.83
N SER A 84 6.54 19.23 -13.27
CA SER A 84 7.87 19.83 -13.14
C SER A 84 7.83 21.36 -13.27
N ASP A 85 8.75 22.05 -12.60
CA ASP A 85 9.05 23.47 -12.80
C ASP A 85 10.20 23.72 -13.79
N SER A 86 10.91 22.66 -14.19
CA SER A 86 12.15 22.73 -14.96
C SER A 86 12.00 22.48 -16.46
N ASP A 87 10.76 22.30 -16.98
CA ASP A 87 10.48 21.96 -18.40
C ASP A 87 11.13 22.97 -19.39
N ASN A 88 11.27 24.24 -19.01
CA ASN A 88 11.88 25.30 -19.83
C ASN A 88 13.37 25.57 -19.52
N ARG A 89 13.98 24.78 -18.62
CA ARG A 89 15.36 24.94 -18.12
C ARG A 89 16.21 23.69 -18.33
N ILE A 90 15.71 22.74 -19.13
CA ILE A 90 16.41 21.50 -19.48
C ILE A 90 17.75 21.83 -20.17
N LEU A 91 18.83 21.30 -19.62
CA LEU A 91 20.18 21.44 -20.18
C LEU A 91 20.36 20.39 -21.29
N GLY A 92 20.54 20.83 -22.53
CA GLY A 92 20.57 19.98 -23.73
C GLY A 92 21.82 19.13 -23.93
N SER A 93 22.42 18.57 -22.88
CA SER A 93 23.62 17.73 -22.99
C SER A 93 23.27 16.25 -22.88
N LEU A 94 23.52 15.48 -23.95
CA LEU A 94 23.50 14.03 -23.92
C LEU A 94 24.92 13.51 -23.63
N ALA A 95 25.13 12.96 -22.44
CA ALA A 95 26.38 12.29 -22.09
C ALA A 95 26.14 10.78 -21.98
N SER A 96 26.89 9.99 -22.74
CA SER A 96 26.88 8.52 -22.65
C SER A 96 27.92 7.97 -21.66
N THR A 97 28.81 8.84 -21.17
CA THR A 97 29.84 8.50 -20.17
C THR A 97 29.97 9.62 -19.16
N ILE A 98 30.31 9.27 -17.91
CA ILE A 98 30.63 10.26 -16.88
C ILE A 98 31.90 11.00 -17.31
N SER A 99 31.86 12.33 -17.31
CA SER A 99 32.99 13.16 -17.70
C SER A 99 34.21 12.85 -16.82
N PRO A 100 35.45 12.84 -17.37
CA PRO A 100 36.65 12.60 -16.57
C PRO A 100 36.79 13.57 -15.37
N ALA A 101 36.33 14.82 -15.51
CA ALA A 101 36.31 15.82 -14.44
C ALA A 101 35.37 15.43 -13.28
N LEU A 102 34.19 14.85 -13.56
CA LEU A 102 33.31 14.38 -12.48
C LEU A 102 33.92 13.19 -11.71
N ARG A 103 34.81 12.41 -12.34
CA ARG A 103 35.50 11.28 -11.68
C ARG A 103 36.58 11.73 -10.70
N SER A 104 37.10 12.95 -10.83
CA SER A 104 37.99 13.54 -9.81
C SER A 104 37.21 14.13 -8.64
N ASP A 105 35.97 14.55 -8.87
CA ASP A 105 35.13 15.24 -7.87
C ASP A 105 34.25 14.29 -7.05
N GLY A 106 34.07 13.02 -7.49
CA GLY A 106 33.25 12.05 -6.77
C GLY A 106 33.47 10.60 -7.20
N ALA A 107 32.99 9.67 -6.37
CA ALA A 107 33.06 8.23 -6.60
C ALA A 107 31.74 7.53 -6.28
N LEU A 108 31.50 6.37 -6.91
CA LEU A 108 30.38 5.51 -6.56
C LEU A 108 30.51 5.04 -5.11
N THR A 109 29.51 5.38 -4.29
CA THR A 109 29.50 5.05 -2.87
C THR A 109 28.62 3.82 -2.63
N PRO A 110 29.16 2.76 -1.98
CA PRO A 110 28.34 1.64 -1.52
C PRO A 110 27.20 2.13 -0.63
N VAL A 111 25.98 1.70 -0.94
CA VAL A 111 24.81 1.99 -0.11
C VAL A 111 24.58 0.78 0.78
N THR A 112 25.00 0.88 2.05
CA THR A 112 24.84 -0.16 3.08
C THR A 112 23.41 -0.70 3.07
N ASN A 113 23.26 -2.03 3.10
CA ASN A 113 21.97 -2.72 3.01
C ASN A 113 21.19 -2.57 1.69
N PHE A 114 21.71 -1.91 0.65
CA PHE A 114 21.09 -1.86 -0.69
C PHE A 114 22.01 -2.45 -1.75
N PHE A 115 23.17 -1.84 -1.96
CA PHE A 115 24.15 -2.29 -2.92
C PHE A 115 25.56 -1.93 -2.46
N SER A 116 26.34 -2.95 -2.13
CA SER A 116 27.70 -2.81 -1.59
C SER A 116 28.80 -2.72 -2.64
N GLY A 117 28.45 -2.77 -3.93
CA GLY A 117 29.43 -2.70 -5.02
C GLY A 117 29.77 -1.27 -5.41
N SER A 118 30.92 -1.10 -6.07
CA SER A 118 31.45 0.17 -6.58
C SER A 118 31.24 0.36 -8.08
N ALA A 119 30.32 -0.41 -8.69
CA ALA A 119 30.06 -0.38 -10.14
C ALA A 119 28.57 -0.26 -10.45
N VAL A 120 28.22 0.42 -11.55
CA VAL A 120 26.84 0.49 -12.05
C VAL A 120 26.37 -0.91 -12.45
N ARG A 121 25.15 -1.28 -12.05
CA ARG A 121 24.55 -2.58 -12.38
C ARG A 121 23.48 -2.44 -13.47
N PRO A 122 23.35 -3.45 -14.35
CA PRO A 122 22.20 -3.51 -15.24
C PRO A 122 20.90 -3.69 -14.44
N GLY A 123 19.83 -3.06 -14.91
CA GLY A 123 18.48 -3.28 -14.39
C GLY A 123 18.01 -4.72 -14.60
N LYS A 124 16.91 -5.09 -13.94
CA LYS A 124 16.25 -6.39 -14.08
C LYS A 124 14.95 -6.20 -14.85
N ILE A 125 14.70 -7.08 -15.82
CA ILE A 125 13.47 -7.05 -16.62
C ILE A 125 12.33 -7.58 -15.76
N TYR A 126 11.28 -6.78 -15.63
CA TYR A 126 10.09 -7.16 -14.88
C TYR A 126 9.44 -8.42 -15.48
N GLY A 127 9.10 -9.40 -14.62
CA GLY A 127 8.52 -10.68 -15.02
C GLY A 127 9.54 -11.81 -15.26
N GLU A 128 10.83 -11.50 -15.27
CA GLU A 128 11.89 -12.52 -15.21
C GLU A 128 12.26 -12.83 -13.75
N ALA A 129 12.78 -14.03 -13.50
CA ALA A 129 13.15 -14.53 -12.15
C ALA A 129 14.00 -13.53 -11.33
N GLY A 130 14.86 -12.74 -12.00
CA GLY A 130 15.69 -11.73 -11.34
C GLY A 130 14.97 -10.46 -10.88
N SER A 131 13.70 -10.27 -11.22
CA SER A 131 12.89 -9.10 -10.83
C SER A 131 12.11 -9.30 -9.53
N GLY A 132 12.06 -10.54 -9.02
CA GLY A 132 11.19 -10.94 -7.91
C GLY A 132 9.74 -11.21 -8.29
N PHE A 133 9.41 -11.11 -9.58
CA PHE A 133 8.09 -11.41 -10.13
C PHE A 133 8.21 -12.31 -11.35
N SER A 134 7.29 -13.26 -11.49
CA SER A 134 7.14 -14.04 -12.73
C SER A 134 5.66 -14.26 -13.06
N SER A 135 5.39 -14.50 -14.34
CA SER A 135 4.08 -14.97 -14.77
C SER A 135 3.87 -16.41 -14.30
N ASP A 136 2.70 -16.69 -13.73
CA ASP A 136 2.29 -18.02 -13.33
C ASP A 136 1.62 -18.72 -14.51
N PHE A 137 2.37 -19.58 -15.22
CA PHE A 137 1.87 -20.30 -16.39
C PHE A 137 1.24 -21.65 -16.06
N THR A 138 1.70 -22.31 -14.99
CA THR A 138 1.36 -23.70 -14.66
C THR A 138 0.92 -23.89 -13.21
N GLY A 139 0.87 -22.82 -12.42
CA GLY A 139 0.50 -22.84 -11.00
C GLY A 139 -0.98 -22.52 -10.75
N GLY A 140 -1.25 -22.03 -9.55
CA GLY A 140 -2.60 -21.79 -9.05
C GLY A 140 -3.30 -20.54 -9.60
N PHE A 141 -2.56 -19.70 -10.35
CA PHE A 141 -2.97 -18.38 -10.81
C PHE A 141 -2.65 -18.15 -12.31
N PRO A 142 -3.14 -19.00 -13.24
CA PRO A 142 -2.77 -18.94 -14.65
C PRO A 142 -3.02 -17.55 -15.28
N GLY A 143 -1.96 -16.98 -15.87
CA GLY A 143 -1.99 -15.67 -16.53
C GLY A 143 -1.98 -14.48 -15.55
N LEU A 144 -1.60 -14.70 -14.30
CA LEU A 144 -1.32 -13.70 -13.29
C LEU A 144 0.18 -13.71 -12.95
N PHE A 145 0.62 -12.76 -12.14
CA PHE A 145 2.00 -12.69 -11.67
C PHE A 145 2.08 -13.07 -10.19
N ILE A 146 3.16 -13.76 -9.85
CA ILE A 146 3.47 -14.27 -8.50
C ILE A 146 4.87 -13.81 -8.07
N LEU A 147 5.15 -13.94 -6.77
CA LEU A 147 6.46 -13.64 -6.22
C LEU A 147 7.41 -14.81 -6.44
N THR A 148 8.62 -14.52 -6.90
CA THR A 148 9.71 -15.48 -7.04
C THR A 148 10.97 -15.02 -6.33
N ASP A 149 11.81 -15.96 -5.91
CA ASP A 149 13.17 -15.62 -5.52
C ASP A 149 14.10 -15.46 -6.73
N ASN A 150 15.37 -15.16 -6.46
CA ASN A 150 16.40 -15.02 -7.48
C ASN A 150 16.67 -16.30 -8.28
N SER A 151 16.23 -17.48 -7.81
CA SER A 151 16.29 -18.74 -8.56
C SER A 151 15.04 -19.00 -9.42
N GLY A 152 14.04 -18.11 -9.35
CA GLY A 152 12.76 -18.30 -10.04
C GLY A 152 11.79 -19.21 -9.28
N THR A 153 12.11 -19.60 -8.05
CA THR A 153 11.23 -20.43 -7.22
C THR A 153 10.09 -19.60 -6.67
N THR A 154 8.86 -20.07 -6.89
CA THR A 154 7.65 -19.44 -6.35
C THR A 154 7.69 -19.35 -4.84
N GLN A 155 7.44 -18.16 -4.31
CA GLN A 155 7.27 -17.95 -2.88
C GLN A 155 5.84 -18.33 -2.49
N SER A 156 5.66 -19.57 -2.01
CA SER A 156 4.41 -19.99 -1.37
C SER A 156 4.26 -19.32 0.00
N GLY A 157 3.06 -18.82 0.30
CA GLY A 157 2.67 -18.48 1.67
C GLY A 157 2.86 -19.68 2.60
N GLY A 158 3.10 -19.42 3.89
CA GLY A 158 3.60 -20.37 4.88
C GLY A 158 2.75 -21.64 5.10
N THR A 159 3.22 -22.49 6.00
CA THR A 159 2.61 -23.80 6.29
C THR A 159 1.20 -23.65 6.87
N PHE A 160 0.22 -24.33 6.25
CA PHE A 160 -1.17 -24.38 6.73
C PHE A 160 -1.24 -25.23 8.02
N SER A 161 -1.61 -24.65 9.16
CA SER A 161 -1.85 -25.41 10.40
C SER A 161 -3.20 -25.05 11.01
N GLY A 162 -4.09 -26.04 11.18
CA GLY A 162 -5.38 -25.85 11.86
C GLY A 162 -6.54 -25.45 10.94
N GLN A 163 -7.68 -25.07 11.53
CA GLN A 163 -8.94 -24.69 10.84
C GLN A 163 -8.86 -23.37 10.02
N GLN A 164 -7.66 -23.02 9.55
CA GLN A 164 -7.31 -21.78 8.87
C GLN A 164 -7.16 -22.10 7.38
N LEU A 165 -8.15 -21.70 6.57
CA LEU A 165 -8.20 -21.71 5.08
C LEU A 165 -7.29 -22.71 4.33
N LEU A 166 -7.88 -23.67 3.63
CA LEU A 166 -7.15 -24.62 2.77
C LEU A 166 -6.47 -23.90 1.60
N SER A 167 -5.39 -24.48 1.07
CA SER A 167 -4.70 -23.93 -0.12
C SER A 167 -5.65 -23.71 -1.32
N ALA A 168 -6.60 -24.64 -1.55
CA ALA A 168 -7.61 -24.49 -2.59
C ALA A 168 -8.56 -23.31 -2.32
N GLU A 169 -8.96 -23.09 -1.07
CA GLU A 169 -9.81 -21.96 -0.68
C GLU A 169 -9.07 -20.63 -0.90
N VAL A 170 -7.79 -20.55 -0.53
CA VAL A 170 -6.96 -19.36 -0.76
C VAL A 170 -6.82 -19.05 -2.26
N ARG A 171 -6.58 -20.06 -3.10
CA ARG A 171 -6.53 -19.89 -4.56
C ARG A 171 -7.85 -19.36 -5.10
N THR A 172 -8.98 -19.95 -4.68
CA THR A 172 -10.32 -19.52 -5.10
C THR A 172 -10.61 -18.07 -4.69
N LEU A 173 -10.26 -17.67 -3.47
CA LEU A 173 -10.43 -16.29 -3.00
C LEU A 173 -9.67 -15.28 -3.86
N ILE A 174 -8.38 -15.55 -4.12
CA ILE A 174 -7.52 -14.67 -4.92
C ILE A 174 -8.01 -14.62 -6.39
N ASN A 175 -8.35 -15.77 -6.99
CA ASN A 175 -8.88 -15.83 -8.35
C ASN A 175 -10.22 -15.10 -8.49
N SER A 176 -11.11 -15.22 -7.49
CA SER A 176 -12.38 -14.49 -7.46
C SER A 176 -12.15 -12.97 -7.42
N ALA A 177 -11.28 -12.49 -6.52
CA ALA A 177 -10.94 -11.07 -6.44
C ALA A 177 -10.31 -10.54 -7.75
N LEU A 178 -9.36 -11.26 -8.34
CA LEU A 178 -8.72 -10.84 -9.59
C LEU A 178 -9.67 -10.95 -10.80
N THR A 179 -10.67 -11.81 -10.75
CA THR A 179 -11.77 -11.83 -11.73
C THR A 179 -12.63 -10.57 -11.62
N VAL A 180 -12.92 -10.10 -10.40
CA VAL A 180 -13.58 -8.79 -10.21
C VAL A 180 -12.70 -7.67 -10.76
N ALA A 181 -11.39 -7.67 -10.46
CA ALA A 181 -10.45 -6.66 -10.95
C ALA A 181 -10.42 -6.56 -12.49
N ARG A 182 -10.43 -7.70 -13.20
CA ARG A 182 -10.43 -7.77 -14.67
C ARG A 182 -11.68 -7.17 -15.33
N THR A 183 -12.77 -7.00 -14.57
CA THR A 183 -14.00 -6.35 -15.06
C THR A 183 -14.19 -4.94 -14.51
N ALA A 184 -13.47 -4.58 -13.46
CA ALA A 184 -13.54 -3.27 -12.81
C ALA A 184 -12.85 -2.20 -13.66
N ARG A 185 -13.49 -1.03 -13.78
CA ARG A 185 -12.93 0.16 -14.41
C ARG A 185 -11.81 0.72 -13.54
N ALA A 186 -10.62 0.85 -14.12
CA ALA A 186 -9.51 1.55 -13.49
C ALA A 186 -9.81 3.06 -13.29
N GLN A 187 -9.21 3.69 -12.29
CA GLN A 187 -9.31 5.12 -12.01
C GLN A 187 -8.02 5.87 -12.36
N ILE A 188 -6.88 5.21 -12.25
CA ILE A 188 -5.57 5.86 -12.40
C ILE A 188 -4.80 5.36 -13.63
N ARG A 189 -5.51 4.94 -14.69
CA ARG A 189 -4.91 4.27 -15.84
C ARG A 189 -5.34 4.85 -17.18
N LYS A 190 -4.38 4.89 -18.10
CA LYS A 190 -4.59 5.14 -19.52
C LYS A 190 -4.18 3.91 -20.34
N PRO A 191 -4.84 3.65 -21.49
CA PRO A 191 -6.01 4.36 -22.01
C PRO A 191 -7.26 4.15 -21.15
N ASP A 192 -8.22 5.06 -21.27
CA ASP A 192 -9.52 4.93 -20.58
C ASP A 192 -10.22 3.63 -21.02
N GLY A 193 -10.97 3.03 -20.10
CA GLY A 193 -11.57 1.70 -20.33
C GLY A 193 -10.63 0.53 -20.01
N SER A 194 -9.42 0.79 -19.50
CA SER A 194 -8.55 -0.24 -18.93
C SER A 194 -9.13 -0.83 -17.64
N PHE A 195 -8.86 -2.11 -17.40
CA PHE A 195 -9.28 -2.79 -16.17
C PHE A 195 -8.34 -2.45 -15.01
N ALA A 196 -8.87 -2.54 -13.79
CA ALA A 196 -8.11 -2.29 -12.57
C ALA A 196 -6.97 -3.31 -12.40
N GLN A 197 -5.77 -2.82 -12.08
CA GLN A 197 -4.60 -3.67 -11.88
C GLN A 197 -4.15 -3.59 -10.43
N VAL A 198 -4.16 -4.75 -9.76
CA VAL A 198 -3.99 -4.83 -8.31
C VAL A 198 -3.17 -6.06 -7.93
N THR A 199 -2.51 -5.97 -6.78
CA THR A 199 -2.06 -7.14 -6.02
C THR A 199 -3.12 -7.54 -5.02
N VAL A 200 -3.38 -8.84 -4.87
CA VAL A 200 -4.27 -9.42 -3.86
C VAL A 200 -3.45 -10.31 -2.93
N SER A 201 -3.66 -10.16 -1.63
CA SER A 201 -3.02 -10.96 -0.59
C SER A 201 -4.07 -11.58 0.34
N VAL A 202 -3.81 -12.81 0.78
CA VAL A 202 -4.59 -13.50 1.81
C VAL A 202 -3.65 -13.89 2.95
N VAL A 203 -4.10 -13.63 4.18
CA VAL A 203 -3.42 -14.03 5.42
C VAL A 203 -4.33 -14.88 6.30
N ASP A 204 -3.74 -15.74 7.13
CA ASP A 204 -4.47 -16.44 8.19
C ASP A 204 -4.87 -15.48 9.32
N SER A 205 -5.59 -15.99 10.32
CA SER A 205 -5.95 -15.18 11.49
C SER A 205 -4.72 -14.73 12.29
N ASN A 206 -3.56 -15.36 12.16
CA ASN A 206 -2.31 -14.93 12.79
C ASN A 206 -1.48 -13.96 11.94
N GLY A 207 -1.97 -13.52 10.78
CA GLY A 207 -1.25 -12.61 9.87
C GLY A 207 -0.14 -13.28 9.05
N THR A 208 -0.06 -14.61 9.08
CA THR A 208 0.81 -15.42 8.22
C THR A 208 0.32 -15.31 6.78
N VAL A 209 1.22 -15.06 5.84
CA VAL A 209 0.88 -14.98 4.42
C VAL A 209 0.48 -16.37 3.94
N LEU A 210 -0.71 -16.50 3.34
CA LEU A 210 -1.19 -17.75 2.73
C LEU A 210 -1.10 -17.74 1.21
N GLY A 211 -1.22 -16.55 0.60
CA GLY A 211 -1.09 -16.41 -0.85
C GLY A 211 -1.05 -14.96 -1.30
N ILE A 212 -0.30 -14.71 -2.38
CA ILE A 212 -0.22 -13.41 -3.05
C ILE A 212 -0.22 -13.67 -4.56
N ALA A 213 -1.08 -12.97 -5.29
CA ALA A 213 -1.02 -12.90 -6.75
C ALA A 213 -1.45 -11.52 -7.22
N ARG A 214 -1.04 -11.15 -8.43
CA ARG A 214 -1.30 -9.81 -8.96
C ARG A 214 -1.56 -9.84 -10.45
N THR A 215 -2.24 -8.81 -10.93
CA THR A 215 -2.30 -8.54 -12.35
C THR A 215 -0.93 -8.03 -12.85
N ALA A 216 -0.68 -8.18 -14.15
CA ALA A 216 0.65 -7.95 -14.73
C ALA A 216 1.21 -6.54 -14.45
N ASP A 217 0.36 -5.52 -14.51
CA ASP A 217 0.74 -4.11 -14.41
C ASP A 217 0.26 -3.47 -13.09
N ALA A 218 0.01 -4.27 -12.04
CA ALA A 218 -0.27 -3.70 -10.72
C ALA A 218 0.92 -2.84 -10.26
N PRO A 219 0.76 -1.83 -9.39
CA PRO A 219 1.91 -1.14 -8.81
C PRO A 219 2.75 -2.07 -7.93
N ILE A 220 4.08 -1.92 -7.97
CA ILE A 220 5.00 -2.74 -7.15
C ILE A 220 4.75 -2.56 -5.66
N PHE A 221 4.51 -1.31 -5.22
CA PHE A 221 4.17 -1.03 -3.82
C PHE A 221 2.90 -1.77 -3.36
N GLY A 222 2.01 -2.12 -4.31
CA GLY A 222 0.76 -2.82 -4.04
C GLY A 222 0.97 -4.17 -3.37
N THR A 223 2.15 -4.80 -3.54
CA THR A 223 2.50 -6.06 -2.88
C THR A 223 2.54 -5.94 -1.35
N ASP A 224 3.19 -4.91 -0.82
CA ASP A 224 3.25 -4.70 0.63
C ASP A 224 1.93 -4.13 1.15
N VAL A 225 1.33 -3.20 0.41
CA VAL A 225 0.08 -2.53 0.82
C VAL A 225 -1.10 -3.51 0.87
N SER A 226 -1.25 -4.41 -0.10
CA SER A 226 -2.32 -5.43 -0.06
C SER A 226 -2.15 -6.36 1.14
N LEU A 227 -0.92 -6.74 1.46
CA LEU A 227 -0.62 -7.57 2.62
C LEU A 227 -0.91 -6.84 3.94
N GLN A 228 -0.52 -5.57 4.06
CA GLN A 228 -0.80 -4.73 5.22
C GLN A 228 -2.32 -4.55 5.42
N LYS A 229 -3.08 -4.33 4.34
CA LYS A 229 -4.56 -4.26 4.40
C LYS A 229 -5.18 -5.57 4.89
N ALA A 230 -4.71 -6.72 4.37
CA ALA A 230 -5.17 -8.04 4.79
C ALA A 230 -4.90 -8.29 6.29
N ARG A 231 -3.67 -7.98 6.74
CA ARG A 231 -3.27 -8.07 8.16
C ARG A 231 -4.06 -7.13 9.05
N THR A 232 -4.33 -5.91 8.60
CA THR A 232 -5.14 -4.93 9.33
C THR A 232 -6.50 -5.51 9.65
N ALA A 233 -7.19 -5.99 8.61
CA ALA A 233 -8.55 -6.52 8.76
C ALA A 233 -8.57 -7.75 9.68
N ALA A 234 -7.60 -8.67 9.52
CA ALA A 234 -7.47 -9.84 10.39
C ALA A 234 -7.14 -9.46 11.84
N PHE A 235 -6.17 -8.56 12.06
CA PHE A 235 -5.67 -8.18 13.38
C PHE A 235 -6.73 -7.48 14.22
N PHE A 236 -7.35 -6.42 13.70
CA PHE A 236 -8.31 -5.61 14.47
C PHE A 236 -9.66 -6.31 14.68
N SER A 237 -9.92 -7.42 13.98
CA SER A 237 -11.11 -8.25 14.19
C SER A 237 -10.93 -9.34 15.26
N LYS A 238 -9.73 -9.48 15.84
CA LYS A 238 -9.46 -10.45 16.90
C LYS A 238 -10.08 -10.04 18.24
N SER A 239 -10.50 -11.02 19.02
CA SER A 239 -10.75 -10.83 20.46
C SER A 239 -9.47 -10.60 21.28
N SER A 240 -8.29 -10.88 20.71
CA SER A 240 -6.99 -10.62 21.32
C SER A 240 -6.31 -9.34 20.82
N ALA A 241 -6.97 -8.49 20.03
CA ALA A 241 -6.33 -7.29 19.48
C ALA A 241 -5.87 -6.33 20.59
N ALA A 242 -6.68 -6.12 21.62
CA ALA A 242 -6.33 -5.28 22.76
C ALA A 242 -5.11 -5.79 23.55
N SER A 243 -5.04 -7.10 23.81
CA SER A 243 -3.90 -7.68 24.54
C SER A 243 -2.61 -7.60 23.72
N HIS A 244 -2.68 -7.77 22.40
CA HIS A 244 -1.53 -7.56 21.52
C HIS A 244 -1.10 -6.09 21.46
N LEU A 245 -2.02 -5.14 21.39
CA LEU A 245 -1.66 -3.72 21.42
C LEU A 245 -1.01 -3.33 22.76
N ASN A 246 -1.53 -3.86 23.87
CA ASN A 246 -0.96 -3.63 25.20
C ASN A 246 0.42 -4.29 25.38
N SER A 247 0.78 -5.30 24.58
CA SER A 247 2.11 -5.93 24.65
C SER A 247 3.18 -5.17 23.86
N ILE A 248 2.79 -4.33 22.89
CA ILE A 248 3.74 -3.56 22.06
C ILE A 248 3.76 -2.07 22.37
N PHE A 249 2.73 -1.54 23.04
CA PHE A 249 2.64 -0.12 23.40
C PHE A 249 2.72 0.08 24.92
N PRO A 250 3.37 1.16 25.39
CA PRO A 250 3.41 1.50 26.80
C PRO A 250 2.00 1.62 27.40
N ALA A 251 1.83 1.08 28.60
CA ALA A 251 0.59 1.22 29.35
C ALA A 251 0.43 2.67 29.84
N VAL A 252 -0.78 3.22 29.69
CA VAL A 252 -1.17 4.54 30.18
C VAL A 252 -1.97 4.42 31.48
N SER A 253 -2.95 3.51 31.53
CA SER A 253 -3.77 3.28 32.71
C SER A 253 -4.36 1.86 32.73
N GLY A 254 -4.39 1.24 33.92
CA GLY A 254 -4.96 -0.10 34.10
C GLY A 254 -4.35 -1.17 33.20
N GLY A 255 -3.05 -1.06 32.88
CA GLY A 255 -2.36 -1.96 31.96
C GLY A 255 -2.72 -1.82 30.48
N ASN A 256 -3.53 -0.82 30.10
CA ASN A 256 -3.93 -0.58 28.72
C ASN A 256 -3.11 0.54 28.07
N SER A 257 -2.77 0.33 26.80
CA SER A 257 -2.18 1.33 25.92
C SER A 257 -3.18 2.45 25.57
N ARG A 258 -2.67 3.59 25.10
CA ARG A 258 -3.53 4.71 24.66
C ARG A 258 -4.52 4.30 23.57
N TYR A 259 -4.07 3.50 22.59
CA TYR A 259 -4.92 3.08 21.48
C TYR A 259 -6.11 2.24 21.93
N VAL A 260 -5.89 1.37 22.93
CA VAL A 260 -6.98 0.56 23.51
C VAL A 260 -7.95 1.44 24.29
N LEU A 261 -7.44 2.35 25.13
CA LEU A 261 -8.27 3.25 25.93
C LEU A 261 -9.08 4.21 25.04
N ASP A 262 -8.43 4.87 24.09
CA ASP A 262 -9.06 5.81 23.17
C ASP A 262 -10.13 5.13 22.32
N THR A 263 -9.88 3.90 21.85
CA THR A 263 -10.87 3.16 21.04
C THR A 263 -12.09 2.76 21.87
N ARG A 264 -11.90 2.34 23.13
CA ARG A 264 -13.01 2.03 24.03
C ARG A 264 -13.81 3.28 24.39
N ALA A 265 -13.14 4.40 24.62
CA ALA A 265 -13.80 5.68 24.85
C ALA A 265 -14.58 6.14 23.61
N PHE A 266 -14.01 5.97 22.41
CA PHE A 266 -14.65 6.34 21.15
C PHE A 266 -15.98 5.61 20.92
N PHE A 267 -16.03 4.30 21.16
CA PHE A 267 -17.28 3.54 21.04
C PHE A 267 -18.18 3.65 22.28
N GLY A 268 -17.68 4.23 23.38
CA GLY A 268 -18.43 4.47 24.62
C GLY A 268 -19.08 3.20 25.19
N ASN A 269 -20.24 3.37 25.84
CA ASN A 269 -21.00 2.28 26.45
C ASN A 269 -21.51 1.24 25.45
N THR A 270 -21.52 1.55 24.15
CA THR A 270 -21.94 0.59 23.10
C THR A 270 -20.89 -0.49 22.84
N ASN A 271 -19.63 -0.25 23.26
CA ASN A 271 -18.57 -1.24 23.18
C ASN A 271 -17.40 -0.95 24.15
N SER A 272 -17.66 -1.03 25.46
CA SER A 272 -16.63 -0.85 26.49
C SER A 272 -15.48 -1.85 26.41
N ASN A 273 -15.68 -2.97 25.69
CA ASN A 273 -14.69 -4.00 25.43
C ASN A 273 -14.17 -3.98 23.97
N ALA A 274 -14.20 -2.81 23.31
CA ALA A 274 -13.66 -2.67 21.96
C ALA A 274 -12.23 -3.20 21.86
N LEU A 275 -11.90 -3.80 20.70
CA LEU A 275 -10.65 -4.51 20.42
C LEU A 275 -10.44 -5.82 21.21
N ALA A 276 -11.37 -6.19 22.08
CA ALA A 276 -11.33 -7.45 22.83
C ALA A 276 -12.60 -8.30 22.69
N ASN A 277 -13.52 -7.88 21.82
CA ASN A 277 -14.85 -8.46 21.68
C ASN A 277 -15.06 -9.21 20.35
N GLY A 278 -14.03 -9.28 19.48
CA GLY A 278 -14.11 -10.00 18.20
C GLY A 278 -15.01 -9.36 17.14
N VAL A 279 -15.37 -8.09 17.31
CA VAL A 279 -16.12 -7.35 16.29
C VAL A 279 -15.27 -7.20 15.04
N ALA A 280 -15.86 -7.53 13.89
CA ALA A 280 -15.23 -7.39 12.60
C ALA A 280 -14.99 -5.92 12.25
N ILE A 281 -13.72 -5.57 11.99
CA ILE A 281 -13.26 -4.25 11.58
C ILE A 281 -12.49 -4.40 10.26
N SER A 282 -12.97 -3.75 9.20
CA SER A 282 -12.27 -3.67 7.92
C SER A 282 -11.19 -2.58 7.93
N ALA A 283 -10.30 -2.60 6.94
CA ALA A 283 -9.30 -1.54 6.77
C ALA A 283 -9.96 -0.16 6.53
N ARG A 284 -11.13 -0.11 5.86
CA ARG A 284 -11.91 1.13 5.69
C ARG A 284 -12.43 1.65 7.02
N ALA A 285 -13.05 0.79 7.82
CA ALA A 285 -13.62 1.19 9.10
C ALA A 285 -12.54 1.69 10.06
N LEU A 286 -11.38 1.03 10.09
CA LEU A 286 -10.23 1.50 10.86
C LEU A 286 -9.75 2.86 10.35
N GLY A 287 -9.67 3.04 9.03
CA GLY A 287 -9.33 4.32 8.41
C GLY A 287 -10.25 5.47 8.79
N ASN A 288 -11.54 5.21 8.97
CA ASN A 288 -12.49 6.23 9.43
C ASN A 288 -12.15 6.76 10.84
N ILE A 289 -11.57 5.93 11.72
CA ILE A 289 -11.23 6.30 13.10
C ILE A 289 -9.73 6.59 13.30
N ALA A 290 -8.95 6.63 12.22
CA ALA A 290 -7.54 6.99 12.21
C ALA A 290 -7.28 8.43 11.73
N ARG A 291 -8.35 9.22 11.59
CA ARG A 291 -8.30 10.58 11.04
C ARG A 291 -7.78 11.59 12.08
N PRO A 292 -6.97 12.59 11.66
CA PRO A 292 -6.51 13.67 12.53
C PRO A 292 -7.65 14.45 13.21
N ASN A 293 -8.78 14.59 12.51
CA ASN A 293 -10.05 15.10 13.03
C ASN A 293 -11.14 14.05 12.75
N PHE A 294 -12.05 13.84 13.70
CA PHE A 294 -13.20 12.96 13.55
C PHE A 294 -14.52 13.70 13.85
N PRO A 295 -15.46 13.79 12.89
CA PRO A 295 -15.37 13.26 11.53
C PRO A 295 -14.33 13.99 10.66
N ASP A 296 -13.87 13.29 9.63
CA ASP A 296 -12.85 13.79 8.70
C ASP A 296 -13.30 15.07 7.99
N GLY A 297 -12.36 15.97 7.71
CA GLY A 297 -12.63 17.22 6.99
C GLY A 297 -13.39 18.29 7.77
N ILE A 298 -13.60 18.11 9.09
CA ILE A 298 -14.17 19.14 9.97
C ILE A 298 -13.11 19.60 10.98
N ASP A 299 -12.65 20.83 10.82
CA ASP A 299 -11.62 21.41 11.70
C ASP A 299 -12.10 21.59 13.15
N GLY A 300 -11.16 21.50 14.08
CA GLY A 300 -11.41 21.67 15.52
C GLY A 300 -12.15 20.52 16.18
N LYS A 301 -12.43 19.42 15.46
CA LYS A 301 -13.00 18.21 16.04
C LYS A 301 -11.95 17.35 16.74
N PRO A 302 -12.34 16.51 17.73
CA PRO A 302 -11.42 15.58 18.36
C PRO A 302 -10.77 14.63 17.34
N ARG A 303 -9.56 14.17 17.61
CA ARG A 303 -8.90 13.15 16.78
C ARG A 303 -9.60 11.80 16.87
N GLY A 304 -9.47 11.00 15.81
CA GLY A 304 -9.81 9.59 15.88
C GLY A 304 -8.87 8.83 16.85
N PRO A 305 -9.34 7.73 17.47
CA PRO A 305 -8.57 6.96 18.45
C PRO A 305 -7.24 6.38 17.93
N MET A 306 -7.10 6.21 16.61
CA MET A 306 -5.89 5.68 15.98
C MET A 306 -4.93 6.76 15.48
N SER A 307 -5.27 8.05 15.64
CA SER A 307 -4.50 9.20 15.18
C SER A 307 -3.68 9.84 16.30
N ASN A 308 -2.63 10.59 15.95
CA ASN A 308 -1.91 11.48 16.87
C ASN A 308 -2.48 12.91 16.86
N GLY A 309 -3.56 13.15 16.11
CA GLY A 309 -4.16 14.47 15.94
C GLY A 309 -3.44 15.33 14.90
N VAL A 310 -3.78 16.61 14.87
CA VAL A 310 -3.26 17.56 13.88
C VAL A 310 -1.90 18.08 14.33
N ASN A 311 -0.85 17.49 13.76
CA ASN A 311 0.49 18.05 13.73
C ASN A 311 1.09 17.72 12.37
N TRP A 312 1.51 18.72 11.60
CA TRP A 312 1.99 18.43 10.25
C TRP A 312 3.35 17.72 10.31
N SER A 313 3.39 16.55 9.71
CA SER A 313 4.60 15.78 9.43
C SER A 313 4.22 14.68 8.43
N PRO A 314 5.05 14.38 7.41
CA PRO A 314 4.81 13.22 6.53
C PRO A 314 4.81 11.90 7.31
N PHE A 315 5.36 11.89 8.52
CA PHE A 315 5.41 10.76 9.43
C PHE A 315 4.26 10.75 10.45
N ASN A 316 3.39 11.76 10.49
CA ASN A 316 2.23 11.76 11.40
C ASN A 316 1.07 10.89 10.86
N VAL A 317 1.31 9.58 10.81
CA VAL A 317 0.32 8.56 10.37
C VAL A 317 -0.21 7.73 11.54
N GLY A 318 -0.07 8.24 12.77
CA GLY A 318 -0.60 7.63 13.98
C GLY A 318 -0.12 6.19 14.19
N ILE A 319 -1.06 5.30 14.51
CA ILE A 319 -0.78 3.89 14.81
C ILE A 319 0.03 3.18 13.72
N GLN A 320 -0.06 3.61 12.45
CA GLN A 320 0.72 2.99 11.38
C GLN A 320 2.22 3.13 11.60
N LEU A 321 2.68 4.32 11.98
CA LEU A 321 4.09 4.55 12.27
C LEU A 321 4.44 4.02 13.65
N ASP A 322 3.64 4.32 14.67
CA ASP A 322 3.91 3.89 16.05
C ASP A 322 4.11 2.36 16.15
N MET A 323 3.42 1.55 15.32
CA MET A 323 3.60 0.08 15.28
C MET A 323 4.95 -0.38 14.71
N VAL A 324 5.65 0.44 13.94
CA VAL A 324 6.88 0.08 13.22
C VAL A 324 8.09 0.97 13.56
N ASP A 325 7.89 2.07 14.28
CA ASP A 325 8.89 3.12 14.54
C ASP A 325 10.18 2.58 15.19
N SER A 326 10.03 1.77 16.25
CA SER A 326 11.17 1.13 16.93
C SER A 326 12.04 0.25 16.01
N ARG A 327 11.55 -0.14 14.83
CA ARG A 327 12.31 -0.91 13.83
C ARG A 327 12.92 -0.03 12.75
N ILE A 328 12.27 1.09 12.40
CA ILE A 328 12.86 2.12 11.53
C ILE A 328 14.15 2.64 12.19
N LEU A 329 14.09 2.94 13.49
CA LEU A 329 15.24 3.41 14.27
C LEU A 329 16.33 2.34 14.46
N ASN A 330 16.01 1.05 14.30
CA ASN A 330 16.93 -0.09 14.44
C ASN A 330 17.13 -0.85 13.12
N TYR A 331 17.09 -0.15 11.98
CA TYR A 331 17.15 -0.74 10.64
C TYR A 331 18.37 -1.67 10.47
N GLY A 332 18.12 -2.97 10.32
CA GLY A 332 19.15 -4.02 10.26
C GLY A 332 18.69 -5.41 10.74
N ALA A 333 17.56 -5.49 11.46
CA ALA A 333 17.09 -6.73 12.12
C ALA A 333 16.10 -7.60 11.31
N GLY A 334 15.72 -7.22 10.09
CA GLY A 334 14.93 -8.07 9.17
C GLY A 334 13.48 -8.40 9.57
N GLN A 335 12.92 -7.78 10.62
CA GLN A 335 11.55 -7.98 11.09
C GLN A 335 10.88 -6.62 11.35
N CYS A 336 9.73 -6.35 10.73
CA CYS A 336 9.06 -5.04 10.78
C CYS A 336 8.10 -4.87 11.98
N THR A 337 7.87 -5.90 12.81
CA THR A 337 7.27 -5.77 14.16
C THR A 337 8.07 -6.54 15.20
N THR A 338 8.04 -6.09 16.45
CA THR A 338 8.80 -6.66 17.57
C THR A 338 8.28 -7.99 18.07
N ALA A 339 6.98 -8.22 17.92
CA ALA A 339 6.30 -9.44 18.28
C ALA A 339 5.47 -9.92 17.08
N ALA A 340 5.35 -11.24 16.94
CA ALA A 340 4.48 -11.88 15.96
C ALA A 340 2.99 -11.70 16.37
N ILE A 341 2.52 -10.45 16.39
CA ILE A 341 1.14 -10.11 16.77
C ILE A 341 0.16 -10.30 15.60
N GLY A 342 0.69 -10.61 14.42
CA GLY A 342 -0.04 -10.78 13.16
C GLY A 342 -0.14 -9.52 12.32
N ALA A 343 0.77 -8.58 12.54
CA ALA A 343 0.93 -7.35 11.78
C ALA A 343 2.37 -7.18 11.28
N ASN A 344 3.06 -8.29 10.98
CA ASN A 344 4.54 -8.36 10.95
C ASN A 344 5.26 -7.54 9.85
N ASN A 345 4.56 -6.70 9.07
CA ASN A 345 5.08 -5.68 8.15
C ASN A 345 4.25 -4.39 8.19
N GLY A 346 3.69 -4.06 9.37
CA GLY A 346 2.79 -2.94 9.55
C GLY A 346 1.34 -3.23 9.15
N ILE A 347 0.56 -2.16 9.16
CA ILE A 347 -0.88 -2.13 8.90
C ILE A 347 -1.21 -0.98 7.94
N GLN A 348 -2.40 -1.03 7.33
CA GLN A 348 -2.91 0.01 6.47
C GLN A 348 -4.26 0.57 6.96
N ILE A 349 -4.35 1.89 7.12
CA ILE A 349 -5.58 2.59 7.56
C ILE A 349 -6.41 3.15 6.39
N PHE A 350 -6.37 2.49 5.23
CA PHE A 350 -7.21 2.88 4.09
C PHE A 350 -7.84 1.67 3.40
N PRO A 351 -8.94 1.88 2.63
CA PRO A 351 -9.79 0.79 2.13
C PRO A 351 -9.09 -0.24 1.24
N GLY A 352 -9.70 -1.42 1.11
CA GLY A 352 -9.14 -2.54 0.36
C GLY A 352 -8.71 -3.73 1.21
N GLY A 353 -9.24 -3.87 2.44
CA GLY A 353 -8.96 -5.01 3.31
C GLY A 353 -10.17 -5.40 4.14
N VAL A 354 -10.58 -6.67 4.09
CA VAL A 354 -11.73 -7.21 4.84
C VAL A 354 -11.37 -8.53 5.54
N PRO A 355 -11.90 -8.79 6.76
CA PRO A 355 -11.65 -10.04 7.46
C PRO A 355 -12.45 -11.18 6.82
N ILE A 356 -11.87 -12.37 6.81
CA ILE A 356 -12.47 -13.60 6.27
C ILE A 356 -13.01 -14.42 7.44
N TYR A 357 -14.28 -14.80 7.34
CA TYR A 357 -14.94 -15.66 8.30
C TYR A 357 -15.26 -17.02 7.69
N LYS A 358 -15.11 -18.09 8.46
CA LYS A 358 -15.57 -19.45 8.14
C LYS A 358 -16.54 -19.90 9.23
N ASN A 359 -17.79 -20.17 8.87
CA ASN A 359 -18.85 -20.57 9.80
C ASN A 359 -18.98 -19.60 11.01
N GLY A 360 -18.86 -18.29 10.76
CA GLY A 360 -18.96 -17.26 11.80
C GLY A 360 -17.71 -17.10 12.67
N VAL A 361 -16.60 -17.80 12.37
CA VAL A 361 -15.32 -17.68 13.06
C VAL A 361 -14.31 -16.96 12.16
N LEU A 362 -13.56 -16.00 12.71
CA LEU A 362 -12.48 -15.32 12.01
C LEU A 362 -11.36 -16.32 11.64
N VAL A 363 -11.05 -16.45 10.35
CA VAL A 363 -9.99 -17.35 9.85
C VAL A 363 -8.87 -16.62 9.11
N GLY A 364 -9.01 -15.33 8.83
CA GLY A 364 -7.98 -14.57 8.15
C GLY A 364 -8.42 -13.19 7.66
N GLY A 365 -7.69 -12.68 6.68
CA GLY A 365 -7.99 -11.43 6.00
C GLY A 365 -7.58 -11.47 4.53
N ILE A 366 -8.33 -10.77 3.68
CA ILE A 366 -8.00 -10.55 2.27
C ILE A 366 -7.80 -9.06 2.04
N GLY A 367 -6.78 -8.70 1.27
CA GLY A 367 -6.46 -7.32 0.93
C GLY A 367 -6.08 -7.15 -0.53
N ALA A 368 -6.42 -6.00 -1.12
CA ALA A 368 -6.04 -5.62 -2.47
C ALA A 368 -5.41 -4.22 -2.48
N SER A 369 -4.45 -4.03 -3.38
CA SER A 369 -3.88 -2.71 -3.65
C SER A 369 -3.38 -2.59 -5.08
N GLY A 370 -3.78 -1.52 -5.76
CA GLY A 370 -3.09 -1.08 -6.96
C GLY A 370 -3.80 -0.03 -7.81
N ASP A 371 -5.08 0.18 -7.62
CA ASP A 371 -5.82 1.24 -8.31
C ASP A 371 -6.43 2.20 -7.26
N GLY A 372 -7.60 2.79 -7.52
CA GLY A 372 -8.28 3.60 -6.52
C GLY A 372 -8.73 2.78 -5.28
N ILE A 373 -8.77 3.42 -4.11
CA ILE A 373 -9.12 2.76 -2.84
C ILE A 373 -10.52 2.14 -2.85
N ASP A 374 -11.47 2.71 -3.60
CA ASP A 374 -12.81 2.14 -3.75
C ASP A 374 -12.82 0.93 -4.67
N GLN A 375 -11.94 0.88 -5.69
CA GLN A 375 -11.73 -0.31 -6.52
C GLN A 375 -11.15 -1.43 -5.68
N ASP A 376 -10.11 -1.15 -4.89
CA ASP A 376 -9.48 -2.14 -4.00
C ASP A 376 -10.52 -2.77 -3.06
N ASP A 377 -11.35 -1.93 -2.44
CA ASP A 377 -12.37 -2.34 -1.47
C ASP A 377 -13.50 -3.16 -2.12
N MET A 378 -13.95 -2.76 -3.30
CA MET A 378 -14.89 -3.53 -4.11
C MET A 378 -14.30 -4.88 -4.53
N ILE A 379 -13.05 -4.89 -5.00
CA ILE A 379 -12.37 -6.09 -5.51
C ILE A 379 -12.33 -7.16 -4.43
N VAL A 380 -11.91 -6.82 -3.21
CA VAL A 380 -11.86 -7.80 -2.12
C VAL A 380 -13.23 -8.16 -1.60
N SER A 381 -14.16 -7.21 -1.51
CA SER A 381 -15.49 -7.46 -0.92
C SER A 381 -16.36 -8.30 -1.84
N LEU A 382 -16.39 -8.01 -3.15
CA LEU A 382 -17.06 -8.87 -4.12
C LEU A 382 -16.29 -10.15 -4.36
N GLY A 383 -14.95 -10.11 -4.37
CA GLY A 383 -14.13 -11.30 -4.50
C GLY A 383 -14.44 -12.32 -3.42
N LEU A 384 -14.51 -11.88 -2.16
CA LEU A 384 -14.90 -12.72 -1.02
C LEU A 384 -16.34 -13.24 -1.15
N ALA A 385 -17.29 -12.37 -1.50
CA ALA A 385 -18.70 -12.76 -1.63
C ALA A 385 -18.96 -13.75 -2.79
N ARG A 386 -18.24 -13.60 -3.91
CA ARG A 386 -18.40 -14.40 -5.13
C ARG A 386 -17.53 -15.66 -5.16
N ALA A 387 -16.68 -15.86 -4.15
CA ALA A 387 -15.77 -17.02 -4.11
C ALA A 387 -16.51 -18.37 -4.06
N GLY A 388 -17.77 -18.39 -3.59
CA GLY A 388 -18.61 -19.58 -3.60
C GLY A 388 -18.11 -20.73 -2.72
N ILE A 389 -17.22 -20.44 -1.76
CA ILE A 389 -16.64 -21.44 -0.85
C ILE A 389 -17.63 -21.67 0.31
N PRO A 390 -18.13 -22.91 0.52
CA PRO A 390 -19.09 -23.18 1.58
C PRO A 390 -18.63 -22.74 2.97
N GLY A 391 -19.46 -21.94 3.63
CA GLY A 391 -19.19 -21.43 4.97
C GLY A 391 -18.16 -20.31 5.05
N VAL A 392 -17.43 -19.99 3.97
CA VAL A 392 -16.42 -18.92 3.92
C VAL A 392 -17.03 -17.66 3.31
N GLY A 393 -16.86 -16.52 3.97
CA GLY A 393 -17.37 -15.25 3.48
C GLY A 393 -17.07 -14.07 4.40
N HIS A 394 -17.86 -13.01 4.26
CA HIS A 394 -17.81 -11.86 5.14
C HIS A 394 -18.27 -12.22 6.56
N ALA A 395 -17.83 -11.41 7.53
CA ALA A 395 -18.42 -11.42 8.86
C ALA A 395 -19.96 -11.27 8.78
N PRO A 396 -20.75 -12.02 9.57
CA PRO A 396 -22.18 -11.77 9.72
C PRO A 396 -22.46 -10.30 10.04
N ALA A 397 -23.53 -9.73 9.51
CA ALA A 397 -23.86 -8.31 9.71
C ALA A 397 -23.99 -7.93 11.20
N SER A 398 -24.39 -8.87 12.06
CA SER A 398 -24.44 -8.70 13.52
C SER A 398 -23.07 -8.59 14.19
N GLN A 399 -22.01 -9.13 13.57
CA GLN A 399 -20.64 -9.11 14.10
C GLN A 399 -19.81 -7.93 13.57
N ARG A 400 -20.30 -7.17 12.61
CA ARG A 400 -19.58 -6.01 12.03
C ARG A 400 -19.67 -4.79 12.93
N VAL A 401 -18.59 -4.00 12.92
CA VAL A 401 -18.56 -2.68 13.57
C VAL A 401 -19.72 -1.81 13.11
N LYS A 402 -20.34 -1.10 14.05
CA LYS A 402 -21.52 -0.26 13.84
C LYS A 402 -21.12 1.21 13.77
N GLY A 403 -21.89 2.00 13.03
CA GLY A 403 -21.67 3.45 12.89
C GLY A 403 -20.50 3.86 11.99
N LEU A 404 -19.80 2.89 11.36
CA LEU A 404 -18.70 3.14 10.43
C LEU A 404 -18.97 2.43 9.10
N LYS A 405 -18.40 2.97 8.00
CA LYS A 405 -18.47 2.31 6.70
C LYS A 405 -17.57 1.07 6.72
N TYR A 406 -18.16 -0.09 6.49
CA TYR A 406 -17.43 -1.36 6.51
C TYR A 406 -16.71 -1.65 5.18
N PHE A 407 -17.35 -1.41 4.04
CA PHE A 407 -16.70 -1.28 2.74
C PHE A 407 -17.56 -0.37 1.85
N GLN A 408 -17.03 0.03 0.70
CA GLN A 408 -17.72 0.83 -0.30
C GLN A 408 -17.31 0.39 -1.69
N CYS A 409 -18.25 0.44 -2.63
CA CYS A 409 -18.01 0.15 -4.03
C CYS A 409 -18.27 1.38 -4.90
N PRO A 410 -17.47 1.60 -5.96
CA PRO A 410 -17.63 2.76 -6.83
C PRO A 410 -18.95 2.70 -7.60
N GLN A 411 -19.41 3.86 -8.06
CA GLN A 411 -20.56 3.94 -8.98
C GLN A 411 -20.18 3.49 -10.40
N ALA A 412 -21.09 2.76 -11.05
CA ALA A 412 -20.92 2.12 -12.35
C ALA A 412 -19.50 1.52 -12.52
N PRO A 413 -19.11 0.57 -11.66
CA PRO A 413 -17.71 0.25 -11.50
C PRO A 413 -17.17 -0.73 -12.53
N PHE A 414 -18.02 -1.33 -13.37
CA PHE A 414 -17.62 -2.34 -14.33
C PHE A 414 -17.52 -1.80 -15.76
N LEU A 415 -16.54 -2.31 -16.51
CA LEU A 415 -16.32 -1.97 -17.92
C LEU A 415 -17.37 -2.60 -18.85
N ASN A 416 -17.88 -3.77 -18.46
CA ASN A 416 -18.78 -4.60 -19.26
C ASN A 416 -20.24 -4.55 -18.78
N SER A 417 -20.59 -3.63 -17.87
CA SER A 417 -21.93 -3.55 -17.28
C SER A 417 -22.26 -2.14 -16.80
N LYS A 418 -23.56 -1.80 -16.84
CA LYS A 418 -24.12 -0.56 -16.26
C LYS A 418 -24.62 -0.75 -14.82
N ALA A 419 -24.31 -1.89 -14.20
CA ALA A 419 -24.74 -2.18 -12.83
C ALA A 419 -24.22 -1.11 -11.85
N ASN A 420 -25.09 -0.69 -10.93
CA ASN A 420 -24.79 0.23 -9.84
C ASN A 420 -25.04 -0.45 -8.50
N ASN A 421 -24.52 0.17 -7.43
CA ASN A 421 -24.65 -0.32 -6.06
C ASN A 421 -24.33 -1.81 -5.93
N VAL A 422 -23.25 -2.24 -6.60
CA VAL A 422 -22.91 -3.65 -6.81
C VAL A 422 -22.57 -4.42 -5.53
N CYS A 423 -22.48 -3.71 -4.41
CA CYS A 423 -22.19 -4.25 -3.08
C CYS A 423 -23.37 -4.12 -2.11
N ASP A 424 -24.54 -3.69 -2.59
CA ASP A 424 -25.77 -3.70 -1.80
C ASP A 424 -26.13 -5.15 -1.41
N GLY A 425 -26.54 -5.32 -0.17
CA GLY A 425 -26.89 -6.63 0.38
C GLY A 425 -25.70 -7.46 0.89
N LEU A 426 -24.47 -6.97 0.80
CA LEU A 426 -23.28 -7.63 1.33
C LEU A 426 -23.03 -7.41 2.82
#